data_AF-A0A9X1HXM3-F1
#
_entry.id   AF-A0A9X1HXM3-F1
#
_cell.length_a   1.000
_cell.length_b   1.000
_cell.length_c   1.000
_cell.angle_alpha   90.00
_cell.angle_beta   90.00
_cell.angle_gamma   90.00
#
_symmetry.space_group_name_H-M   'P 1'
#
loop_
_entity.id
_entity.type
_entity.pdbx_description
1 polymer ?
#
loop_
_entity_poly.entity_id
_entity_poly.type
_entity_poly.pdbx_seq_one_letter_code
_entity_poly.pdbx_strand_id
1 'polypeptide(L)'
;MIALAIKLILAHFIGDFLLQPQKWVTHKEAYKHKSKYLYFHILVHLGALLFVLQANFKYWLGILIIIVSHYIIDVIKLNLKSKINSRLLFGLDQLAHIIILGLVLRIYEPVTFNFKLFYKTEILLFVTSIIGITYVSLIIMKTIISKWDLKEYTEEASLEKAGAYIGMLERLFVFAFVITQHWEGIGFLIAAKSVFRFGDLSKAKDRKLTEYILIGTLLSFGLAIIFGVTFNYIKDLI
;
A
#
# COMPACT_ATOMS: atom_id res chain seq x y z
N MET A 1 1.59 -24.52 5.28
CA MET A 1 0.97 -23.18 5.47
C MET A 1 1.51 -22.09 4.52
N ILE A 2 2.72 -21.56 4.70
CA ILE A 2 3.21 -20.36 3.96
C ILE A 2 3.28 -20.59 2.45
N ALA A 3 3.78 -21.75 2.01
CA ALA A 3 3.87 -22.07 0.58
C ALA A 3 2.49 -22.08 -0.12
N LEU A 4 1.45 -22.60 0.54
CA LEU A 4 0.09 -22.58 -0.01
C LEU A 4 -0.45 -21.14 -0.09
N ALA A 5 -0.24 -20.34 0.95
CA ALA A 5 -0.64 -18.93 0.95
C ALA A 5 0.00 -18.15 -0.21
N ILE A 6 1.31 -18.32 -0.43
CA ILE A 6 2.04 -17.68 -1.53
C ILE A 6 1.47 -18.13 -2.89
N LYS A 7 1.21 -19.42 -3.07
CA LYS A 7 0.60 -19.95 -4.32
C LYS A 7 -0.78 -19.31 -4.59
N LEU A 8 -1.63 -19.21 -3.58
CA LEU A 8 -2.96 -18.61 -3.71
C LEU A 8 -2.89 -17.12 -4.04
N ILE A 9 -2.01 -16.37 -3.36
CA ILE A 9 -1.78 -14.94 -3.65
C ILE A 9 -1.20 -14.78 -5.06
N LEU A 10 -0.28 -15.65 -5.48
CA LEU A 10 0.29 -15.63 -6.82
C LEU A 10 -0.78 -15.85 -7.90
N ALA A 11 -1.66 -16.83 -7.72
CA ALA A 11 -2.78 -17.04 -8.66
C ALA A 11 -3.68 -15.80 -8.75
N HIS A 12 -3.99 -15.17 -7.61
CA HIS A 12 -4.75 -13.91 -7.57
C HIS A 12 -4.04 -12.80 -8.34
N PHE A 13 -2.74 -12.60 -8.11
CA PHE A 13 -1.94 -11.59 -8.82
C PHE A 13 -1.89 -11.84 -10.32
N ILE A 14 -1.73 -13.10 -10.72
CA ILE A 14 -1.75 -13.50 -12.13
C ILE A 14 -3.10 -13.15 -12.76
N GLY A 15 -4.21 -13.51 -12.10
CA GLY A 15 -5.54 -13.30 -12.66
C GLY A 15 -5.97 -11.83 -12.70
N ASP A 16 -5.91 -11.12 -11.57
CA ASP A 16 -6.48 -9.77 -11.45
C ASP A 16 -5.57 -8.65 -11.94
N PHE A 17 -4.24 -8.84 -11.90
CA PHE A 17 -3.30 -7.75 -12.21
C PHE A 17 -2.46 -8.01 -13.45
N LEU A 18 -1.96 -9.24 -13.64
CA LEU A 18 -1.09 -9.55 -14.78
C LEU A 18 -1.88 -9.85 -16.06
N LEU A 19 -2.93 -10.67 -15.96
CA LEU A 19 -3.67 -11.22 -17.10
C LEU A 19 -5.11 -10.67 -17.21
N GLN A 20 -5.36 -9.47 -16.69
CA GLN A 20 -6.62 -8.73 -16.86
C GLN A 20 -6.43 -7.48 -17.74
N PRO A 21 -6.58 -7.60 -19.08
CA PRO A 21 -6.44 -6.45 -19.98
C PRO A 21 -7.47 -5.35 -19.72
N GLN A 22 -7.08 -4.09 -19.91
CA GLN A 22 -7.98 -2.94 -19.74
C GLN A 22 -9.24 -3.03 -20.62
N LYS A 23 -9.13 -3.61 -21.83
CA LYS A 23 -10.27 -3.85 -22.73
C LYS A 23 -11.36 -4.75 -22.11
N TRP A 24 -10.95 -5.72 -21.28
CA TRP A 24 -11.89 -6.59 -20.58
C TRP A 24 -12.60 -5.83 -19.47
N VAL A 25 -11.86 -5.02 -18.71
CA VAL A 25 -12.40 -4.18 -17.64
C VAL A 25 -13.46 -3.23 -18.18
N THR A 26 -13.17 -2.47 -19.24
CA THR A 26 -14.13 -1.52 -19.83
C THR A 26 -15.39 -2.21 -20.34
N HIS A 27 -15.26 -3.39 -20.97
CA HIS A 27 -16.42 -4.15 -21.43
C HIS A 27 -17.21 -4.80 -20.28
N LYS A 28 -16.56 -5.32 -19.22
CA LYS A 28 -17.23 -5.79 -18.00
C LYS A 28 -18.03 -4.66 -17.34
N GLU A 29 -17.51 -3.45 -17.34
CA GLU A 29 -18.19 -2.30 -16.76
C GLU A 29 -19.42 -1.86 -17.57
N ALA A 30 -19.34 -1.91 -18.90
CA ALA A 30 -20.47 -1.56 -19.77
C ALA A 30 -21.59 -2.62 -19.74
N TYR A 31 -21.24 -3.91 -19.79
CA TYR A 31 -22.20 -5.00 -19.98
C TYR A 31 -22.45 -5.85 -18.72
N LYS A 32 -21.76 -5.58 -17.62
CA LYS A 32 -21.87 -6.27 -16.33
C LYS A 32 -21.81 -7.80 -16.50
N HIS A 33 -22.77 -8.53 -15.94
CA HIS A 33 -22.86 -10.00 -16.01
C HIS A 33 -23.04 -10.55 -17.44
N LYS A 34 -23.46 -9.72 -18.40
CA LYS A 34 -23.59 -10.11 -19.81
C LYS A 34 -22.25 -10.05 -20.56
N SER A 35 -21.20 -9.54 -19.93
CA SER A 35 -19.88 -9.46 -20.54
C SER A 35 -19.24 -10.84 -20.64
N LYS A 36 -18.95 -11.30 -21.86
CA LYS A 36 -18.17 -12.54 -22.10
C LYS A 36 -16.81 -12.52 -21.41
N TYR A 37 -16.21 -11.34 -21.24
CA TYR A 37 -14.90 -11.18 -20.60
C TYR A 37 -14.93 -11.43 -19.10
N LEU A 38 -16.10 -11.41 -18.45
CA LEU A 38 -16.24 -11.86 -17.06
C LEU A 38 -15.97 -13.36 -16.93
N TYR A 39 -16.46 -14.15 -17.88
CA TYR A 39 -16.23 -15.60 -17.89
C TYR A 39 -14.79 -15.95 -18.30
N PHE A 40 -14.22 -15.24 -19.29
CA PHE A 40 -12.80 -15.40 -19.62
C PHE A 40 -11.89 -15.04 -18.45
N HIS A 41 -12.22 -13.99 -17.69
CA HIS A 41 -11.50 -13.62 -16.47
C HIS A 41 -11.48 -14.76 -15.45
N ILE A 42 -12.62 -15.42 -15.24
CA ILE A 42 -12.71 -16.59 -14.35
C ILE A 42 -11.88 -17.77 -14.87
N LEU A 43 -11.89 -18.02 -16.18
CA LEU A 43 -11.08 -19.08 -16.79
C LEU A 43 -9.57 -18.83 -16.59
N VAL A 44 -9.14 -17.56 -16.66
CA VAL A 44 -7.76 -17.19 -16.34
C VAL A 44 -7.43 -17.52 -14.88
N HIS A 45 -8.31 -17.16 -13.94
CA HIS A 45 -8.15 -17.51 -12.53
C HIS A 45 -8.10 -19.03 -12.31
N LEU A 46 -8.96 -19.79 -13.00
CA LEU A 46 -8.96 -21.25 -12.93
C LEU A 46 -7.64 -21.82 -13.45
N GLY A 47 -7.17 -21.36 -14.60
CA GLY A 47 -5.89 -21.75 -15.17
C GLY A 47 -4.72 -21.43 -14.26
N ALA A 48 -4.70 -20.22 -13.68
CA ALA A 48 -3.68 -19.79 -12.73
C ALA A 48 -3.65 -20.68 -11.47
N LEU A 49 -4.82 -20.98 -10.89
CA LEU A 49 -4.95 -21.87 -9.73
C LEU A 49 -4.50 -23.29 -10.04
N LEU A 50 -4.93 -23.86 -11.18
CA LEU A 50 -4.52 -25.20 -11.60
C LEU A 50 -3.00 -25.27 -11.82
N PHE A 51 -2.41 -24.23 -12.40
CA PHE A 51 -0.97 -24.15 -12.61
C PHE A 51 -0.19 -24.10 -11.29
N VAL A 52 -0.49 -23.15 -10.39
CA VAL A 52 0.29 -22.98 -9.14
C VAL A 52 0.08 -24.12 -8.14
N LEU A 53 -1.10 -24.76 -8.18
CA LEU A 53 -1.43 -25.94 -7.36
C LEU A 53 -1.06 -27.26 -8.04
N GLN A 54 -0.44 -27.21 -9.22
CA GLN A 54 0.02 -28.38 -10.00
C GLN A 54 -1.10 -29.39 -10.29
N ALA A 55 -2.33 -28.91 -10.50
CA ALA A 55 -3.53 -29.70 -10.72
C ALA A 55 -3.76 -30.80 -9.65
N ASN A 56 -3.25 -30.61 -8.43
CA ASN A 56 -3.41 -31.58 -7.36
C ASN A 56 -4.87 -31.62 -6.89
N PHE A 57 -5.53 -32.78 -7.08
CA PHE A 57 -6.94 -32.97 -6.76
C PHE A 57 -7.26 -32.72 -5.29
N LYS A 58 -6.30 -32.81 -4.36
CA LYS A 58 -6.49 -32.44 -2.95
C LYS A 58 -7.14 -31.07 -2.77
N TYR A 59 -6.85 -30.11 -3.65
CA TYR A 59 -7.31 -28.72 -3.53
C TYR A 59 -8.61 -28.41 -4.30
N TRP A 60 -9.30 -29.43 -4.84
CA TRP A 60 -10.48 -29.25 -5.70
C TRP A 60 -11.53 -28.33 -5.07
N LEU A 61 -11.81 -28.51 -3.76
CA LEU A 61 -12.80 -27.72 -3.04
C LEU A 61 -12.35 -26.26 -2.87
N GLY A 62 -11.04 -26.04 -2.70
CA GLY A 62 -10.47 -24.70 -2.56
C GLY A 62 -10.55 -23.93 -3.87
N ILE A 63 -10.21 -24.59 -4.98
CA ILE A 63 -10.33 -24.03 -6.33
C ILE A 63 -11.79 -23.64 -6.61
N LEU A 64 -12.75 -24.52 -6.32
CA LEU A 64 -14.17 -24.25 -6.51
C LEU A 64 -14.64 -23.03 -5.71
N ILE A 65 -14.29 -22.95 -4.42
CA ILE A 65 -14.65 -21.82 -3.55
C ILE A 65 -14.08 -20.51 -4.09
N ILE A 66 -12.80 -20.47 -4.46
CA ILE A 66 -12.14 -19.26 -4.98
C ILE A 66 -12.83 -18.81 -6.26
N ILE A 67 -13.04 -19.72 -7.22
CA ILE A 67 -13.63 -19.36 -8.51
C ILE A 67 -15.06 -18.82 -8.38
N VAL A 68 -15.89 -19.49 -7.58
CA VAL A 68 -17.29 -19.08 -7.41
C VAL A 68 -17.36 -17.74 -6.66
N SER A 69 -16.59 -17.58 -5.59
CA SER A 69 -16.57 -16.32 -4.84
C SER A 69 -15.96 -15.17 -5.64
N HIS A 70 -14.90 -15.40 -6.43
CA HIS A 70 -14.31 -14.40 -7.33
C HIS A 70 -15.36 -13.85 -8.29
N TYR A 71 -16.12 -14.73 -8.95
CA TYR A 71 -17.23 -14.31 -9.83
C TYR A 71 -18.25 -13.44 -9.08
N ILE A 72 -18.68 -13.87 -7.91
CA ILE A 72 -19.66 -13.15 -7.10
C ILE A 72 -19.14 -11.77 -6.70
N ILE A 73 -17.89 -11.67 -6.24
CA ILE A 73 -17.25 -10.41 -5.84
C ILE A 73 -17.15 -9.46 -7.04
N ASP A 74 -16.67 -9.95 -8.20
CA ASP A 74 -16.59 -9.16 -9.44
C ASP A 74 -17.98 -8.63 -9.86
N VAL A 75 -19.02 -9.45 -9.80
CA VAL A 75 -20.39 -9.03 -10.12
C VAL A 75 -20.90 -7.99 -9.13
N ILE A 76 -20.66 -8.16 -7.84
CA ILE A 76 -21.04 -7.18 -6.81
C ILE A 76 -20.33 -5.84 -7.07
N LYS A 77 -19.01 -5.88 -7.32
CA LYS A 77 -18.20 -4.69 -7.67
C LYS A 77 -18.77 -3.94 -8.87
N LEU A 78 -19.09 -4.65 -9.95
CA LEU A 78 -19.67 -4.04 -11.17
C LEU A 78 -21.03 -3.37 -10.90
N ASN A 79 -21.82 -3.88 -9.96
CA ASN A 79 -23.11 -3.29 -9.60
C ASN A 79 -23.00 -2.13 -8.59
N LEU A 80 -21.94 -2.08 -7.79
CA LEU A 80 -21.69 -1.02 -6.80
C LEU A 80 -20.90 0.17 -7.37
N LYS A 81 -20.25 0.03 -8.54
CA LYS A 81 -19.41 1.07 -9.14
C LYS A 81 -20.09 2.43 -9.32
N SER A 82 -21.39 2.46 -9.61
CA SER A 82 -22.14 3.72 -9.75
C SER A 82 -22.56 4.36 -8.43
N LYS A 83 -22.43 3.64 -7.30
CA LYS A 83 -22.90 4.07 -5.98
C LYS A 83 -21.78 4.44 -5.02
N ILE A 84 -20.58 3.91 -5.24
CA ILE A 84 -19.44 4.00 -4.31
C ILE A 84 -18.24 4.60 -5.04
N ASN A 85 -17.41 5.36 -4.32
CA ASN A 85 -16.13 5.86 -4.82
C ASN A 85 -15.26 4.72 -5.37
N SER A 86 -14.72 4.88 -6.58
CA SER A 86 -13.98 3.81 -7.26
C SER A 86 -12.71 3.35 -6.53
N ARG A 87 -12.03 4.25 -5.79
CA ARG A 87 -10.82 3.91 -5.01
C ARG A 87 -11.18 3.04 -3.80
N LEU A 88 -12.25 3.42 -3.09
CA LEU A 88 -12.77 2.64 -1.97
C LEU A 88 -13.25 1.26 -2.45
N LEU A 89 -13.98 1.24 -3.58
CA LEU A 89 -14.51 0.01 -4.16
C LEU A 89 -13.39 -0.95 -4.58
N PHE A 90 -12.31 -0.44 -5.16
CA PHE A 90 -11.11 -1.24 -5.43
C PHE A 90 -10.51 -1.83 -4.15
N GLY A 91 -10.41 -1.05 -3.08
CA GLY A 91 -9.92 -1.56 -1.78
C GLY A 91 -10.80 -2.66 -1.19
N LEU A 92 -12.12 -2.46 -1.17
CA LEU A 92 -13.08 -3.44 -0.66
C LEU A 92 -13.07 -4.74 -1.49
N ASP A 93 -12.94 -4.62 -2.80
CA ASP A 93 -12.80 -5.73 -3.73
C ASP A 93 -11.55 -6.58 -3.41
N GLN A 94 -10.37 -5.96 -3.29
CA GLN A 94 -9.14 -6.70 -2.96
C GLN A 94 -9.19 -7.33 -1.56
N LEU A 95 -9.79 -6.64 -0.59
CA LEU A 95 -9.98 -7.17 0.75
C LEU A 95 -10.91 -8.40 0.76
N ALA A 96 -12.01 -8.39 0.00
CA ALA A 96 -12.90 -9.53 -0.13
C ALA A 96 -12.16 -10.75 -0.72
N HIS A 97 -11.37 -10.56 -1.78
CA HIS A 97 -10.56 -11.65 -2.35
C HIS A 97 -9.56 -12.21 -1.34
N ILE A 98 -8.80 -11.37 -0.65
CA ILE A 98 -7.83 -11.82 0.38
C ILE A 98 -8.53 -12.59 1.51
N ILE A 99 -9.72 -12.18 1.94
CA ILE A 99 -10.51 -12.91 2.94
C ILE A 99 -10.85 -14.31 2.43
N ILE A 100 -11.33 -14.44 1.19
CA ILE A 100 -11.62 -15.76 0.59
C ILE A 100 -10.36 -16.62 0.55
N LEU A 101 -9.23 -16.09 0.11
CA LEU A 101 -7.96 -16.84 0.08
C LEU A 101 -7.57 -17.31 1.49
N GLY A 102 -7.75 -16.46 2.51
CA GLY A 102 -7.50 -16.81 3.91
C GLY A 102 -8.44 -17.90 4.44
N LEU A 103 -9.73 -17.86 4.08
CA LEU A 103 -10.71 -18.89 4.42
C LEU A 103 -10.35 -20.23 3.77
N VAL A 104 -9.96 -20.23 2.49
CA VAL A 104 -9.53 -21.43 1.78
C VAL A 104 -8.23 -21.98 2.34
N LEU A 105 -7.27 -21.12 2.68
CA LEU A 105 -6.05 -21.53 3.37
C LEU A 105 -6.37 -22.27 4.67
N ARG A 106 -7.31 -21.75 5.47
CA ARG A 106 -7.73 -22.34 6.76
C ARG A 106 -8.33 -23.75 6.61
N ILE A 107 -8.98 -24.06 5.49
CA ILE A 107 -9.54 -25.41 5.23
C ILE A 107 -8.42 -26.46 5.13
N TYR A 108 -7.30 -26.13 4.48
CA TYR A 108 -6.21 -27.08 4.21
C TYR A 108 -5.08 -27.02 5.24
N GLU A 109 -4.92 -25.88 5.88
CA GLU A 109 -3.89 -25.59 6.86
C GLU A 109 -4.62 -24.93 8.02
N PRO A 110 -5.11 -25.72 9.01
CA PRO A 110 -5.93 -25.18 10.10
C PRO A 110 -5.08 -24.25 10.96
N VAL A 111 -5.06 -22.97 10.59
CA VAL A 111 -4.43 -21.92 11.36
C VAL A 111 -5.36 -21.56 12.50
N THR A 112 -4.91 -21.76 13.73
CA THR A 112 -5.57 -21.14 14.89
C THR A 112 -5.31 -19.64 14.82
N PHE A 113 -6.34 -18.86 14.49
CA PHE A 113 -6.24 -17.40 14.50
C PHE A 113 -6.07 -16.93 15.95
N ASN A 114 -4.82 -16.68 16.33
CA ASN A 114 -4.52 -16.24 17.68
C ASN A 114 -4.53 -14.72 17.71
N PHE A 115 -5.65 -14.13 18.13
CA PHE A 115 -5.77 -12.68 18.28
C PHE A 115 -4.72 -12.08 19.22
N LYS A 116 -4.12 -12.88 20.13
CA LYS A 116 -3.00 -12.43 20.97
C LYS A 116 -1.78 -12.01 20.16
N LEU A 117 -1.66 -12.44 18.90
CA LEU A 117 -0.58 -11.99 18.01
C LEU A 117 -0.60 -10.47 17.83
N PHE A 118 -1.77 -9.85 17.67
CA PHE A 118 -1.89 -8.39 17.52
C PHE A 118 -1.48 -7.61 18.76
N TYR A 119 -1.53 -8.24 19.94
CA TYR A 119 -1.16 -7.65 21.22
C TYR A 119 0.30 -7.95 21.61
N LYS A 120 1.08 -8.60 20.73
CA LYS A 120 2.52 -8.74 20.95
C LYS A 120 3.17 -7.36 20.96
N THR A 121 4.07 -7.15 21.93
CA THR A 121 4.74 -5.88 22.16
C THR A 121 5.45 -5.38 20.90
N GLU A 122 6.06 -6.26 20.12
CA GLU A 122 6.75 -5.92 18.87
C GLU A 122 5.80 -5.40 17.80
N ILE A 123 4.60 -5.99 17.69
CA ILE A 123 3.57 -5.54 16.74
C ILE A 123 3.00 -4.19 17.19
N LEU A 124 2.69 -4.05 18.48
CA LEU A 124 2.20 -2.80 19.04
C LEU A 124 3.23 -1.67 18.90
N LEU A 125 4.51 -1.97 19.13
CA LEU A 125 5.62 -1.04 18.92
C LEU A 125 5.71 -0.63 17.45
N PHE A 126 5.64 -1.58 16.52
CA PHE A 126 5.68 -1.30 15.09
C PHE A 126 4.51 -0.42 14.64
N VAL A 127 3.27 -0.76 15.04
CA VAL A 127 2.08 0.02 14.70
C VAL A 127 2.16 1.43 15.31
N THR A 128 2.59 1.55 16.56
CA THR A 128 2.80 2.85 17.23
C THR A 128 3.81 3.71 16.47
N SER A 129 4.95 3.14 16.05
CA SER A 129 5.94 3.86 15.24
C SER A 129 5.40 4.29 13.88
N ILE A 130 4.61 3.43 13.20
CA ILE A 130 3.98 3.78 11.93
C ILE A 130 2.97 4.93 12.09
N ILE A 131 2.16 4.95 13.15
CA ILE A 131 1.24 6.07 13.43
C ILE A 131 2.03 7.33 13.79
N GLY A 132 3.07 7.20 14.61
CA GLY A 132 3.95 8.29 15.04
C GLY A 132 4.62 8.98 13.85
N ILE A 133 5.16 8.20 12.92
CA ILE A 133 5.88 8.75 11.77
C ILE A 133 4.96 9.32 10.70
N THR A 134 3.75 8.78 10.56
CA THR A 134 2.80 9.25 9.54
C THR A 134 2.02 10.45 10.05
N TYR A 135 1.15 10.24 11.05
CA TYR A 135 0.18 11.23 11.52
C TYR A 135 0.76 12.20 12.55
N VAL A 136 1.43 11.69 13.60
CA VAL A 136 1.96 12.56 14.67
C VAL A 136 3.02 13.49 14.12
N SER A 137 3.96 12.97 13.33
CA SER A 137 4.99 13.78 12.68
C SER A 137 4.38 14.79 11.70
N LEU A 138 3.31 14.46 10.98
CA LEU A 138 2.61 15.44 10.13
C LEU A 138 2.07 16.62 10.94
N ILE A 139 1.52 16.37 12.13
CA ILE A 139 1.02 17.42 13.03
C ILE A 139 2.19 18.28 13.54
N ILE A 140 3.26 17.64 14.04
CA ILE A 140 4.48 18.34 14.51
C ILE A 140 5.05 19.22 13.41
N MET A 141 5.20 18.69 12.20
CA MET A 141 5.69 19.42 11.04
C MET A 141 4.82 20.64 10.74
N LYS A 142 3.49 20.49 10.71
CA LYS A 142 2.57 21.62 10.48
C LYS A 142 2.71 22.71 11.54
N THR A 143 2.82 22.33 12.81
CA THR A 143 2.96 23.28 13.94
C THR A 143 4.29 24.01 13.93
N ILE A 144 5.40 23.32 13.66
CA ILE A 144 6.72 23.97 13.61
C ILE A 144 6.82 24.88 12.38
N ILE A 145 6.34 24.40 11.24
CA ILE A 145 6.45 25.11 9.97
C ILE A 145 5.49 26.29 9.87
N SER A 146 4.35 26.29 10.57
CA SER A 146 3.40 27.41 10.54
C SER A 146 3.97 28.74 11.05
N LYS A 147 5.17 28.74 11.65
CA LYS A 147 5.89 29.96 12.00
C LYS A 147 6.33 30.77 10.77
N TRP A 148 6.52 30.12 9.62
CA TRP A 148 6.91 30.79 8.37
C TRP A 148 5.68 30.97 7.48
N ASP A 149 5.34 32.24 7.20
CA ASP A 149 4.26 32.56 6.26
C ASP A 149 4.78 32.44 4.82
N LEU A 150 4.20 31.51 4.07
CA LEU A 150 4.48 31.28 2.65
C LEU A 150 3.21 31.42 1.80
N LYS A 151 2.20 32.17 2.24
CA LYS A 151 0.96 32.37 1.47
C LYS A 151 1.22 32.78 0.02
N GLU A 152 2.25 33.60 -0.21
CA GLU A 152 2.71 34.06 -1.52
C GLU A 152 3.13 32.91 -2.48
N TYR A 153 3.51 31.74 -1.97
CA TYR A 153 3.93 30.58 -2.78
C TYR A 153 2.93 29.42 -2.79
N THR A 154 1.86 29.49 -1.99
CA THR A 154 0.86 28.42 -1.89
C THR A 154 -0.32 28.56 -2.87
N GLU A 155 -0.42 29.69 -3.57
CA GLU A 155 -1.53 29.96 -4.52
C GLU A 155 -1.29 29.38 -5.93
N GLU A 156 -0.07 28.95 -6.26
CA GLU A 156 0.24 28.33 -7.56
C GLU A 156 -0.01 26.81 -7.55
N ALA A 157 -0.97 26.37 -8.38
CA ALA A 157 -1.09 25.07 -9.07
C ALA A 157 -0.48 23.79 -8.43
N SER A 158 -0.61 23.58 -7.12
CA SER A 158 -0.24 22.31 -6.47
C SER A 158 -1.44 21.36 -6.37
N LEU A 159 -1.19 20.07 -6.60
CA LEU A 159 -2.14 19.01 -6.29
C LEU A 159 -2.52 19.05 -4.80
N GLU A 160 -3.81 18.93 -4.51
CA GLU A 160 -4.34 18.97 -3.14
C GLU A 160 -3.64 17.91 -2.26
N LYS A 161 -3.04 18.34 -1.14
CA LYS A 161 -2.35 17.50 -0.14
C LYS A 161 -1.13 16.71 -0.65
N ALA A 162 -0.64 16.93 -1.88
CA ALA A 162 0.50 16.18 -2.43
C ALA A 162 1.74 16.26 -1.53
N GLY A 163 2.09 17.45 -1.02
CA GLY A 163 3.23 17.61 -0.11
C GLY A 163 3.12 16.81 1.19
N ALA A 164 1.89 16.64 1.72
CA ALA A 164 1.67 15.83 2.92
C ALA A 164 1.90 14.32 2.65
N TYR A 165 1.46 13.83 1.49
CA TYR A 165 1.70 12.43 1.08
C TYR A 165 3.17 12.18 0.76
N ILE A 166 3.83 13.10 0.03
CA ILE A 166 5.27 13.00 -0.27
C ILE A 166 6.07 12.92 1.03
N GLY A 167 5.83 13.84 1.97
CA GLY A 167 6.52 13.83 3.26
C GLY A 167 6.25 12.56 4.07
N MET A 168 5.03 12.00 4.00
CA MET A 168 4.71 10.72 4.65
C MET A 168 5.51 9.56 4.06
N LEU A 169 5.56 9.46 2.73
CA LEU A 169 6.31 8.42 2.02
C LEU A 169 7.81 8.51 2.31
N GLU A 170 8.38 9.71 2.25
CA GLU A 170 9.80 9.94 2.57
C GLU A 170 10.13 9.45 3.98
N ARG A 171 9.33 9.82 4.98
CA ARG A 171 9.57 9.37 6.35
C ARG A 171 9.42 7.86 6.50
N LEU A 172 8.45 7.23 5.84
CA LEU A 172 8.31 5.77 5.83
C LEU A 172 9.54 5.08 5.22
N PHE A 173 10.12 5.62 4.14
CA PHE A 173 11.38 5.10 3.58
C PHE A 173 12.54 5.28 4.56
N VAL A 174 12.71 6.47 5.14
CA VAL A 174 13.77 6.72 6.14
C VAL A 174 13.64 5.75 7.32
N PHE A 175 12.43 5.56 7.84
CA PHE A 175 12.19 4.59 8.92
C PHE A 175 12.52 3.16 8.49
N ALA A 176 12.08 2.73 7.32
CA ALA A 176 12.41 1.42 6.78
C ALA A 176 13.94 1.21 6.69
N PHE A 177 14.68 2.20 6.18
CA PHE A 177 16.13 2.18 6.11
C PHE A 177 16.79 2.08 7.49
N VAL A 178 16.32 2.83 8.48
CA VAL A 178 16.86 2.76 9.85
C VAL A 178 16.59 1.41 10.52
N ILE A 179 15.36 0.88 10.44
CA ILE A 179 15.03 -0.40 11.10
C ILE A 179 15.68 -1.61 10.41
N THR A 180 16.09 -1.46 9.15
CA THR A 180 16.84 -2.48 8.39
C THR A 180 18.35 -2.24 8.39
N GLN A 181 18.84 -1.21 9.10
CA GLN A 181 20.25 -0.82 9.20
C GLN A 181 20.90 -0.36 7.88
N HIS A 182 20.09 0.08 6.91
CA HIS A 182 20.53 0.61 5.61
C HIS A 182 20.62 2.14 5.61
N TRP A 183 21.50 2.70 6.42
CA TRP A 183 21.68 4.15 6.60
C TRP A 183 22.01 4.88 5.29
N GLU A 184 22.71 4.21 4.37
CA GLU A 184 23.02 4.68 3.03
C GLU A 184 21.78 5.07 2.22
N GLY A 185 20.65 4.38 2.44
CA GLY A 185 19.38 4.66 1.76
C GLY A 185 18.83 6.05 2.08
N ILE A 186 19.10 6.56 3.29
CA ILE A 186 18.70 7.92 3.70
C ILE A 186 19.49 8.95 2.87
N GLY A 187 20.80 8.73 2.71
CA GLY A 187 21.66 9.59 1.88
C GLY A 187 21.21 9.63 0.43
N PHE A 188 20.87 8.48 -0.15
CA PHE A 188 20.31 8.39 -1.50
C PHE A 188 18.99 9.15 -1.64
N LEU A 189 18.08 9.01 -0.67
CA LEU A 189 16.78 9.70 -0.69
C LEU A 189 16.94 11.22 -0.61
N ILE A 190 17.84 11.73 0.24
CA ILE A 190 18.15 13.17 0.32
C ILE A 190 18.73 13.64 -1.02
N ALA A 191 19.71 12.92 -1.57
CA ALA A 191 20.35 13.29 -2.83
C ALA A 191 19.35 13.33 -3.99
N ALA A 192 18.48 12.32 -4.11
CA ALA A 192 17.42 12.27 -5.12
C ALA A 192 16.49 13.48 -5.00
N LYS A 193 16.07 13.84 -3.77
CA LYS A 193 15.23 15.01 -3.52
C LYS A 193 15.93 16.32 -3.92
N SER A 194 17.22 16.45 -3.63
CA SER A 194 18.03 17.61 -4.03
C SER A 194 18.14 17.74 -5.55
N VAL A 195 18.30 16.63 -6.30
CA VAL A 195 18.37 16.64 -7.76
C VAL A 195 17.06 17.12 -8.39
N PHE A 196 15.91 16.60 -7.94
CA PHE A 196 14.61 17.06 -8.44
C PHE A 196 14.36 18.53 -8.14
N ARG A 197 14.91 19.05 -7.03
CA ARG A 197 14.75 20.46 -6.65
C ARG A 197 15.71 21.41 -7.38
N PHE A 198 16.84 20.92 -7.90
CA PHE A 198 17.83 21.74 -8.61
C PHE A 198 17.26 22.38 -9.89
N GLY A 199 16.37 21.67 -10.60
CA GLY A 199 15.68 22.20 -11.79
C GLY A 199 14.68 23.33 -11.49
N ASP A 200 14.03 23.30 -10.33
CA ASP A 200 13.08 24.34 -9.88
C ASP A 200 13.81 25.58 -9.34
N LEU A 201 14.93 25.38 -8.64
CA LEU A 201 15.78 26.45 -8.10
C LEU A 201 16.46 27.26 -9.20
N SER A 202 16.69 26.67 -10.38
CA SER A 202 17.21 27.37 -11.56
C SER A 202 16.22 28.38 -12.15
N LYS A 203 14.92 28.31 -11.81
CA LYS A 203 13.86 29.15 -12.37
C LYS A 203 13.21 30.11 -11.35
N ALA A 204 13.42 29.94 -10.04
CA ALA A 204 12.74 30.73 -9.01
C ALA A 204 13.70 31.47 -8.07
N LYS A 205 13.46 32.78 -7.96
CA LYS A 205 14.28 33.84 -7.38
C LYS A 205 14.21 33.97 -5.85
N ASP A 206 13.91 32.90 -5.08
CA ASP A 206 13.60 33.08 -3.67
C ASP A 206 14.34 32.18 -2.67
N ARG A 207 15.29 32.81 -1.97
CA ARG A 207 16.06 32.25 -0.86
C ARG A 207 15.16 31.72 0.26
N LYS A 208 14.04 32.40 0.54
CA LYS A 208 13.09 32.02 1.61
C LYS A 208 12.45 30.65 1.36
N LEU A 209 11.99 30.40 0.13
CA LEU A 209 11.39 29.11 -0.25
C LEU A 209 12.41 27.97 -0.15
N THR A 210 13.65 28.24 -0.55
CA THR A 210 14.75 27.27 -0.47
C THR A 210 15.06 26.89 0.98
N GLU A 211 15.20 27.90 1.85
CA GLU A 211 15.45 27.70 3.28
C GLU A 211 14.28 26.95 3.95
N TYR A 212 13.03 27.31 3.64
CA TYR A 212 11.85 26.62 4.15
C TYR A 212 11.83 25.13 3.81
N ILE A 213 12.11 24.77 2.56
CA ILE A 213 12.09 23.37 2.12
C ILE A 213 13.24 22.59 2.73
N LEU A 214 14.41 23.21 2.85
CA LEU A 214 15.57 22.60 3.49
C LEU A 214 15.29 22.30 4.96
N ILE A 215 14.80 23.29 5.71
CA ILE A 215 14.40 23.12 7.12
C ILE A 215 13.34 22.04 7.27
N GLY A 216 12.29 22.09 6.43
CA GLY A 216 11.21 21.11 6.46
C GLY A 216 11.69 19.68 6.18
N THR A 217 12.60 19.51 5.22
CA THR A 217 13.16 18.19 4.90
C THR A 217 14.05 17.66 6.02
N LEU A 218 14.98 18.46 6.52
CA LEU A 218 15.88 18.07 7.61
C LEU A 218 15.11 17.70 8.88
N LEU A 219 14.11 18.50 9.25
CA LEU A 219 13.26 18.23 10.42
C LEU A 219 12.45 16.94 10.23
N SER A 220 11.83 16.76 9.05
CA SER A 220 11.03 15.57 8.75
C SER A 220 11.89 14.29 8.78
N PHE A 221 13.10 14.34 8.24
CA PHE A 221 14.04 13.22 8.24
C PHE A 221 14.57 12.96 9.65
N GLY A 222 14.89 14.01 10.41
CA GLY A 222 15.29 13.91 11.81
C GLY A 222 14.25 13.21 12.67
N LEU A 223 12.96 13.58 12.53
CA LEU A 223 11.87 12.89 13.21
C LEU A 223 11.80 11.41 12.82
N ALA A 224 11.89 11.09 11.53
CA ALA A 224 11.86 9.71 11.05
C ALA A 224 13.02 8.87 11.62
N ILE A 225 14.22 9.45 11.68
CA ILE A 225 15.40 8.81 12.27
C ILE A 225 15.20 8.57 13.77
N ILE A 226 14.70 9.56 14.52
CA ILE A 226 14.43 9.41 15.96
C ILE A 226 13.44 8.26 16.19
N PHE A 227 12.33 8.20 15.45
CA PHE A 227 11.37 7.10 15.55
C PHE A 227 12.00 5.75 15.19
N GLY A 228 12.83 5.67 14.15
CA GLY A 228 13.52 4.44 13.74
C GLY A 228 14.52 3.93 14.76
N VAL A 229 15.37 4.81 15.29
CA VAL A 229 16.37 4.47 16.32
C VAL A 229 15.67 4.05 17.61
N THR A 230 14.64 4.80 18.02
CA THR A 230 13.84 4.46 19.21
C THR A 230 13.15 3.10 19.04
N PHE A 231 12.63 2.81 17.84
CA PHE A 231 12.04 1.50 17.54
C PHE A 231 13.05 0.37 17.72
N ASN A 232 14.25 0.47 17.12
CA ASN A 232 15.28 -0.55 17.26
C ASN A 232 15.72 -0.70 18.72
N TYR A 233 15.96 0.41 19.41
CA TYR A 233 16.38 0.39 20.81
C TYR A 233 15.35 -0.28 21.72
N ILE A 234 14.06 0.07 21.61
CA ILE A 234 13.00 -0.56 22.40
C ILE A 234 12.83 -2.03 22.00
N LYS A 235 12.94 -2.35 20.71
CA LYS A 235 12.87 -3.72 20.22
C LYS A 235 13.98 -4.61 20.80
N ASP A 236 15.18 -4.07 21.00
CA ASP A 236 16.30 -4.81 21.59
C ASP A 236 16.14 -5.00 23.12
N LEU A 237 15.29 -4.21 23.77
CA LEU A 237 15.00 -4.31 25.21
C LEU A 237 13.91 -5.33 25.56
N ILE A 238 13.07 -5.73 24.60
CA ILE A 238 11.93 -6.63 24.78
C ILE A 238 12.23 -8.04 24.27
#